data_AF-A0AAV8C8S7-F1
#
_entry.id   AF-A0AAV8C8S7-F1
#
_cell.length_a   1.000
_cell.length_b   1.000
_cell.length_c   1.000
_cell.angle_alpha   90.00
_cell.angle_beta   90.00
_cell.angle_gamma   90.00
#
_symmetry.space_group_name_H-M   'P 1'
#
loop_
_entity.id
_entity.type
_entity.pdbx_description
1 polymer ?
#
loop_
_entity_poly.entity_id
_entity_poly.type
_entity_poly.pdbx_seq_one_letter_code
_entity_poly.pdbx_strand_id
1 'polypeptide(L)'
;MVPNCDPHDQLSGMQLLEELTKNAGAIQEMVLNEILNRNSKTEYLHGFLKGERDKGLFRKQVPVVDYDKVKPYIERIANGDNSNIISKNPIVELLTSSGTCGGQPKLMPSTEEELDRKTFMYNVLIPVINKYVKGLDEGKGMYLLFIKPEITTPSGLTGRPVLTSYYKSRHFRQRPFNRYNLYTSPDAAILCPDNGQSMYTQLLCGLIQRDEVLRVGAIFASAFLRAIKFLEVHWQELCNDIRTGDVSGWITDKNCRQAVLGKILTGPNKQLAEAIEHECKKHPWEGIVKRLWPKTKFIEVVVTGSMMQYVPLLEFYGGGLPLVSPMYASSECYFGINLRPLDKPCDVAYTLLPNMCYYEFIKVKDEDNGASGSSIEGALAEEMVPLVDVELGGFYELVVTTFTGQLNFCLWLPSSPC
;
A
#
# COMPACT_ATOMS: atom_id res chain seq x y z
N MET A 1 10.08 1.27 18.80
CA MET A 1 8.81 2.01 19.00
C MET A 1 8.59 2.97 17.82
N VAL A 2 7.39 3.01 17.24
CA VAL A 2 7.08 3.86 16.07
C VAL A 2 6.87 5.31 16.54
N PRO A 3 7.54 6.31 15.96
CA PRO A 3 7.32 7.69 16.35
C PRO A 3 5.89 8.14 15.98
N ASN A 4 5.31 9.02 16.79
CA ASN A 4 4.03 9.62 16.45
C ASN A 4 4.23 10.66 15.35
N CYS A 5 3.40 10.63 14.32
CA CYS A 5 3.36 11.65 13.27
C CYS A 5 1.96 12.23 13.23
N ASP A 6 1.80 13.49 13.67
CA ASP A 6 0.55 14.23 13.50
C ASP A 6 0.42 14.68 12.03
N PRO A 7 -0.54 14.15 11.26
CA PRO A 7 -0.72 14.55 9.87
C PRO A 7 -1.09 16.04 9.69
N HIS A 8 -1.53 16.72 10.76
CA HIS A 8 -1.89 18.13 10.71
C HIS A 8 -0.71 19.08 10.94
N ASP A 9 0.40 18.58 11.49
CA ASP A 9 1.61 19.36 11.73
C ASP A 9 2.67 19.09 10.64
N GLN A 10 2.61 19.90 9.59
CA GLN A 10 3.53 19.78 8.48
C GLN A 10 4.99 19.98 8.88
N LEU A 11 5.27 20.90 9.81
CA LEU A 11 6.65 21.23 10.20
C LEU A 11 7.26 20.05 10.95
N SER A 12 6.56 19.55 11.97
CA SER A 12 7.01 18.40 12.75
C SER A 12 7.13 17.14 11.89
N GLY A 13 6.19 16.89 10.97
CA GLY A 13 6.26 15.76 10.05
C GLY A 13 7.47 15.81 9.11
N MET A 14 7.82 17.00 8.60
CA MET A 14 9.02 17.18 7.77
C MET A 14 10.31 17.10 8.60
N GLN A 15 10.33 17.61 9.83
CA GLN A 15 11.47 17.47 10.75
C GLN A 15 11.72 16.02 11.12
N LEU A 16 10.66 15.26 11.38
CA LEU A 16 10.76 13.82 11.64
C LEU A 16 11.40 13.07 10.46
N LEU A 17 11.00 13.39 9.23
CA LEU A 17 11.61 12.81 8.03
C LEU A 17 13.10 13.15 7.88
N GLU A 18 13.47 14.39 8.16
CA GLU A 18 14.87 14.82 8.20
C GLU A 18 15.68 14.08 9.28
N GLU A 19 15.12 13.91 10.48
CA GLU A 19 15.76 13.16 11.56
C GLU A 19 15.93 11.68 11.21
N LEU A 20 14.90 11.05 10.64
CA LEU A 20 14.94 9.65 10.21
C LEU A 20 16.02 9.44 9.14
N THR A 21 16.08 10.32 8.14
CA THR A 21 17.01 10.18 7.01
C THR A 21 18.44 10.56 7.36
N LYS A 22 18.68 11.59 8.18
CA LYS A 22 20.03 11.97 8.63
C LYS A 22 20.68 10.93 9.53
N ASN A 23 19.87 10.23 10.33
CA ASN A 23 20.35 9.24 11.29
C ASN A 23 20.10 7.79 10.84
N ALA A 24 19.93 7.55 9.53
CA ALA A 24 19.49 6.27 9.00
C ALA A 24 20.33 5.08 9.50
N GLY A 25 21.66 5.20 9.51
CA GLY A 25 22.56 4.14 10.01
C GLY A 25 22.35 3.83 11.49
N ALA A 26 22.30 4.86 12.34
CA ALA A 26 22.05 4.68 13.77
C ALA A 26 20.65 4.09 14.05
N ILE A 27 19.64 4.51 13.29
CA ILE A 27 18.27 4.01 13.42
C ILE A 27 18.20 2.54 12.97
N GLN A 28 18.85 2.15 11.87
CA GLN A 28 18.92 0.76 11.43
C GLN A 28 19.56 -0.14 12.50
N GLU A 29 20.64 0.33 13.11
CA GLU A 29 21.30 -0.36 14.21
C GLU A 29 20.41 -0.48 15.46
N MET A 30 19.58 0.52 15.75
CA MET A 30 18.58 0.47 16.82
C MET A 30 17.44 -0.51 16.49
N VAL A 31 16.94 -0.49 15.25
CA VAL A 31 15.86 -1.37 14.78
C VAL A 31 16.30 -2.83 14.85
N LEU A 32 17.48 -3.18 14.33
CA LEU A 32 18.00 -4.54 14.42
C LEU A 32 18.17 -4.99 15.88
N ASN A 33 18.71 -4.12 16.74
CA ASN A 33 18.83 -4.41 18.16
C ASN A 33 17.46 -4.65 18.81
N GLU A 34 16.44 -3.87 18.46
CA GLU A 34 15.07 -4.06 18.97
C GLU A 34 14.48 -5.40 18.51
N ILE A 35 14.65 -5.76 17.24
CA ILE A 35 14.20 -7.04 16.67
C ILE A 35 14.89 -8.22 17.39
N LEU A 36 16.22 -8.20 17.52
CA LEU A 36 16.98 -9.27 18.18
C LEU A 36 16.63 -9.38 19.67
N ASN A 37 16.50 -8.26 20.39
CA ASN A 37 16.12 -8.28 21.80
C ASN A 37 14.74 -8.93 22.02
N ARG A 38 13.80 -8.69 21.11
CA ARG A 38 12.45 -9.24 21.20
C ARG A 38 12.41 -10.71 20.81
N ASN A 39 13.09 -11.07 19.72
CA ASN A 39 12.89 -12.34 19.03
C ASN A 39 14.03 -13.35 19.23
N SER A 40 15.15 -13.05 19.93
CA SER A 40 16.27 -14.02 20.06
C SER A 40 15.91 -15.36 20.73
N LYS A 41 14.79 -15.41 21.45
CA LYS A 41 14.26 -16.61 22.11
C LYS A 41 13.17 -17.32 21.31
N THR A 42 12.83 -16.84 20.12
CA THR A 42 11.88 -17.54 19.24
C THR A 42 12.56 -18.80 18.68
N GLU A 43 11.78 -19.82 18.36
CA GLU A 43 12.33 -21.09 17.85
C GLU A 43 13.25 -20.87 16.66
N TYR A 44 12.83 -20.02 15.72
CA TYR A 44 13.59 -19.71 14.51
C TYR A 44 14.95 -19.09 14.84
N LEU A 45 14.99 -17.96 15.56
CA LEU A 45 16.26 -17.29 15.89
C LEU A 45 17.11 -18.08 16.85
N HIS A 46 16.50 -18.79 17.79
CA HIS A 46 17.22 -19.63 18.73
C HIS A 46 17.96 -20.76 18.01
N GLY A 47 17.41 -21.28 16.91
CA GLY A 47 18.07 -22.27 16.06
C GLY A 47 19.42 -21.80 15.49
N PHE A 48 19.56 -20.50 15.22
CA PHE A 48 20.81 -19.92 14.70
C PHE A 48 21.66 -19.31 15.80
N LEU A 49 21.10 -18.39 16.59
CA LEU A 49 21.84 -17.55 17.54
C LEU A 49 21.88 -18.11 18.96
N LYS A 50 21.18 -19.22 19.26
CA LYS A 50 21.15 -19.85 20.60
C LYS A 50 20.82 -18.87 21.73
N GLY A 51 19.97 -17.88 21.46
CA GLY A 51 19.55 -16.85 22.41
C GLY A 51 20.43 -15.59 22.45
N GLU A 52 21.59 -15.60 21.78
CA GLU A 52 22.47 -14.45 21.64
C GLU A 52 21.81 -13.34 20.81
N ARG A 53 22.30 -12.11 21.00
CA ARG A 53 21.75 -10.88 20.40
C ARG A 53 22.82 -10.04 19.72
N ASP A 54 23.99 -10.64 19.51
CA ASP A 54 25.10 -9.98 18.87
C ASP A 54 24.82 -9.80 17.38
N LYS A 55 25.07 -8.59 16.87
CA LYS A 55 24.77 -8.23 15.48
C LYS A 55 25.78 -8.85 14.51
N GLY A 56 27.04 -8.98 14.93
CA GLY A 56 28.05 -9.67 14.16
C GLY A 56 27.72 -11.15 14.00
N LEU A 57 27.20 -11.78 15.06
CA LEU A 57 26.69 -13.13 15.05
C LEU A 57 25.46 -13.26 14.15
N PHE A 58 24.52 -12.33 14.26
CA PHE A 58 23.34 -12.27 13.39
C PHE A 58 23.74 -12.30 11.91
N ARG A 59 24.60 -11.37 11.48
CA ARG A 59 25.08 -11.30 10.10
C ARG A 59 25.74 -12.60 9.66
N LYS A 60 26.54 -13.25 10.53
CA LYS A 60 27.29 -14.47 10.20
C LYS A 60 26.47 -15.76 10.21
N GLN A 61 25.43 -15.84 11.04
CA GLN A 61 24.75 -17.12 11.33
C GLN A 61 23.31 -17.20 10.84
N VAL A 62 22.63 -16.06 10.62
CA VAL A 62 21.27 -16.07 10.09
C VAL A 62 21.33 -16.01 8.57
N PRO A 63 20.91 -17.08 7.86
CA PRO A 63 21.02 -17.12 6.40
C PRO A 63 20.00 -16.19 5.74
N VAL A 64 20.31 -15.73 4.53
CA VAL A 64 19.31 -15.16 3.62
C VAL A 64 18.37 -16.27 3.16
N VAL A 65 17.07 -16.04 3.27
CA VAL A 65 16.04 -17.02 2.97
C VAL A 65 14.96 -16.46 2.04
N ASP A 66 14.36 -17.36 1.27
CA ASP A 66 13.13 -17.12 0.55
C ASP A 66 11.90 -17.60 1.36
N TYR A 67 10.73 -17.55 0.73
CA TYR A 67 9.49 -18.00 1.34
C TYR A 67 9.45 -19.49 1.64
N ASP A 68 10.07 -20.33 0.82
CA ASP A 68 9.96 -21.78 0.98
C ASP A 68 10.67 -22.28 2.23
N LYS A 69 11.77 -21.64 2.64
CA LYS A 69 12.44 -22.00 3.91
C LYS A 69 11.64 -21.60 5.15
N VAL A 70 10.87 -20.51 5.09
CA VAL A 70 10.07 -20.04 6.24
C VAL A 70 8.65 -20.63 6.27
N LYS A 71 8.16 -21.13 5.14
CA LYS A 71 6.83 -21.72 4.98
C LYS A 71 6.49 -22.79 6.04
N PRO A 72 7.37 -23.73 6.42
CA PRO A 72 7.05 -24.74 7.45
C PRO A 72 6.68 -24.13 8.82
N TYR A 73 7.33 -23.03 9.19
CA TYR A 73 7.02 -22.32 10.44
C TYR A 73 5.67 -21.60 10.35
N ILE A 74 5.37 -21.01 9.20
CA ILE A 74 4.09 -20.32 8.94
C ILE A 74 2.93 -21.31 8.94
N GLU A 75 3.12 -22.50 8.35
CA GLU A 75 2.11 -23.57 8.35
C GLU A 75 1.80 -24.07 9.75
N ARG A 76 2.80 -24.20 10.63
CA ARG A 76 2.58 -24.53 12.04
C ARG A 76 1.73 -23.49 12.76
N ILE A 77 2.01 -22.21 12.55
CA ILE A 77 1.20 -21.10 13.08
C ILE A 77 -0.24 -21.19 12.55
N ALA A 78 -0.41 -21.38 11.24
CA ALA A 78 -1.72 -21.54 10.61
C ALA A 78 -2.51 -22.74 11.13
N ASN A 79 -1.82 -23.79 11.59
CA ASN A 79 -2.40 -25.02 12.15
C ASN A 79 -2.60 -24.98 13.68
N GLY A 80 -2.23 -23.89 14.35
CA GLY A 80 -2.59 -23.64 15.75
C GLY A 80 -1.43 -23.77 16.73
N ASP A 81 -0.19 -23.89 16.24
CA ASP A 81 0.98 -23.77 17.10
C ASP A 81 1.13 -22.32 17.57
N ASN A 82 0.85 -22.12 18.86
CA ASN A 82 0.86 -20.85 19.57
C ASN A 82 2.16 -20.60 20.34
N SER A 83 3.19 -21.43 20.13
CA SER A 83 4.53 -21.17 20.63
C SER A 83 5.18 -19.97 19.91
N ASN A 84 6.23 -19.40 20.51
CA ASN A 84 6.98 -18.29 19.92
C ASN A 84 7.87 -18.79 18.78
N ILE A 85 7.28 -19.15 17.63
CA ILE A 85 8.02 -19.76 16.51
C ILE A 85 8.94 -18.74 15.83
N ILE A 86 8.36 -17.67 15.29
CA ILE A 86 9.09 -16.63 14.54
C ILE A 86 9.11 -15.28 15.27
N SER A 87 8.07 -15.00 16.06
CA SER A 87 7.85 -13.74 16.75
C SER A 87 7.49 -14.02 18.21
N LYS A 88 7.99 -13.17 19.11
CA LYS A 88 7.54 -13.17 20.51
C LYS A 88 6.13 -12.58 20.66
N ASN A 89 5.77 -11.64 19.80
CA ASN A 89 4.44 -11.05 19.79
C ASN A 89 3.46 -12.02 19.10
N PRO A 90 2.23 -12.16 19.61
CA PRO A 90 1.22 -13.01 18.97
C PRO A 90 0.95 -12.60 17.53
N ILE A 91 0.91 -13.60 16.65
CA ILE A 91 0.45 -13.42 15.26
C ILE A 91 -1.08 -13.33 15.30
N VAL A 92 -1.62 -12.23 14.78
CA VAL A 92 -3.07 -11.95 14.82
C VAL A 92 -3.76 -12.27 13.50
N GLU A 93 -3.01 -12.30 12.40
CA GLU A 93 -3.50 -12.64 11.06
C GLU A 93 -2.35 -13.04 10.13
N LEU A 94 -2.70 -13.62 8.98
CA LEU A 94 -1.77 -13.93 7.89
C LEU A 94 -2.11 -13.08 6.66
N LEU A 95 -1.18 -12.24 6.23
CA LEU A 95 -1.37 -11.37 5.08
C LEU A 95 -1.04 -12.11 3.79
N THR A 96 -2.00 -12.22 2.87
CA THR A 96 -1.74 -12.85 1.58
C THR A 96 -0.97 -11.89 0.67
N SER A 97 0.17 -12.35 0.14
CA SER A 97 0.94 -11.64 -0.89
C SER A 97 0.36 -11.93 -2.27
N SER A 98 0.53 -11.00 -3.22
CA SER A 98 0.22 -11.26 -4.64
C SER A 98 1.24 -12.20 -5.29
N GLY A 99 2.43 -12.34 -4.70
CA GLY A 99 3.40 -13.35 -5.09
C GLY A 99 2.93 -14.74 -4.63
N THR A 100 3.07 -15.74 -5.51
CA THR A 100 2.66 -17.12 -5.24
C THR A 100 3.84 -18.04 -4.97
N CYS A 101 3.64 -19.07 -4.15
CA CYS A 101 4.55 -20.21 -4.02
C CYS A 101 3.78 -21.51 -4.24
N GLY A 102 4.21 -22.35 -5.20
CA GLY A 102 3.48 -23.56 -5.57
C GLY A 102 2.04 -23.31 -6.02
N GLY A 103 1.77 -22.15 -6.64
CA GLY A 103 0.43 -21.75 -7.10
C GLY A 103 -0.50 -21.18 -6.01
N GLN A 104 -0.06 -21.12 -4.75
CA GLN A 104 -0.81 -20.52 -3.65
C GLN A 104 -0.22 -19.17 -3.22
N PRO A 105 -1.04 -18.18 -2.81
CA PRO A 105 -0.54 -16.93 -2.25
C PRO A 105 0.38 -17.16 -1.04
N LYS A 106 1.51 -16.44 -0.97
CA LYS A 106 2.37 -16.47 0.22
C LYS A 106 1.61 -15.87 1.42
N LEU A 107 1.74 -16.47 2.60
CA LEU A 107 1.11 -16.05 3.85
C LEU A 107 2.13 -15.36 4.74
N MET A 108 1.95 -14.08 5.02
CA MET A 108 2.89 -13.26 5.76
C MET A 108 2.37 -12.96 7.18
N PRO A 109 3.02 -13.48 8.23
CA PRO A 109 2.58 -13.26 9.61
C PRO A 109 2.58 -11.78 9.99
N SER A 110 1.48 -11.31 10.58
CA SER A 110 1.32 -9.93 11.02
C SER A 110 0.95 -9.85 12.50
N THR A 111 1.44 -8.81 13.16
CA THR A 111 1.14 -8.47 14.55
C THR A 111 0.34 -7.17 14.63
N GLU A 112 -0.23 -6.85 15.79
CA GLU A 112 -0.96 -5.59 15.98
C GLU A 112 -0.05 -4.36 15.81
N GLU A 113 1.20 -4.42 16.29
CA GLU A 113 2.18 -3.32 16.17
C GLU A 113 2.56 -3.02 14.70
N GLU A 114 2.51 -4.02 13.83
CA GLU A 114 2.77 -3.83 12.40
C GLU A 114 1.70 -2.93 11.74
N LEU A 115 0.48 -2.94 12.28
CA LEU A 115 -0.59 -2.06 11.82
C LEU A 115 -0.35 -0.60 12.22
N ASP A 116 0.27 -0.36 13.38
CA ASP A 116 0.69 0.98 13.80
C ASP A 116 1.76 1.54 12.86
N ARG A 117 2.73 0.72 12.45
CA ARG A 117 3.77 1.09 11.45
C ARG A 117 3.17 1.45 10.10
N LYS A 118 2.20 0.67 9.63
CA LYS A 118 1.48 0.97 8.37
C LYS A 118 0.76 2.32 8.46
N THR A 119 0.08 2.58 9.58
CA THR A 119 -0.62 3.85 9.83
C THR A 119 0.35 5.02 9.88
N PHE A 120 1.51 4.84 10.53
CA PHE A 120 2.58 5.83 10.55
C PHE A 120 3.00 6.25 9.14
N MET A 121 3.25 5.30 8.24
CA MET A 121 3.63 5.62 6.86
C MET A 121 2.56 6.47 6.15
N TYR A 122 1.27 6.13 6.29
CA TYR A 122 0.18 6.93 5.71
C TYR A 122 0.14 8.36 6.26
N ASN A 123 0.43 8.56 7.55
CA ASN A 123 0.46 9.90 8.15
C ASN A 123 1.64 10.73 7.62
N VAL A 124 2.79 10.10 7.38
CA VAL A 124 4.01 10.77 6.90
C VAL A 124 3.90 11.19 5.42
N LEU A 125 3.04 10.56 4.63
CA LEU A 125 2.80 10.97 3.23
C LEU A 125 2.20 12.39 3.13
N ILE A 126 1.36 12.76 4.09
CA ILE A 126 0.61 14.02 4.09
C ILE A 126 1.52 15.26 4.12
N PRO A 127 2.47 15.41 5.08
CA PRO A 127 3.36 16.57 5.10
C PRO A 127 4.23 16.68 3.84
N VAL A 128 4.62 15.54 3.25
CA VAL A 128 5.38 15.49 1.99
C VAL A 128 4.53 16.03 0.84
N ILE A 129 3.34 15.49 0.61
CA ILE A 129 2.48 15.94 -0.50
C ILE A 129 2.09 17.41 -0.33
N ASN A 130 1.74 17.84 0.89
CA ASN A 130 1.40 19.23 1.21
C ASN A 130 2.54 20.23 0.99
N LYS A 131 3.79 19.76 0.89
CA LYS A 131 4.93 20.60 0.50
C LYS A 131 4.80 21.05 -0.96
N TYR A 132 4.32 20.16 -1.82
CA TYR A 132 4.23 20.38 -3.27
C TYR A 132 2.86 20.83 -3.75
N VAL A 133 1.78 20.35 -3.11
CA VAL A 133 0.40 20.63 -3.51
C VAL A 133 -0.34 21.28 -2.34
N LYS A 134 -0.63 22.58 -2.46
CA LYS A 134 -1.31 23.37 -1.42
C LYS A 134 -2.83 23.20 -1.45
N GLY A 135 -3.47 23.42 -0.30
CA GLY A 135 -4.93 23.43 -0.14
C GLY A 135 -5.58 22.07 -0.42
N LEU A 136 -4.96 20.97 0.04
CA LEU A 136 -5.56 19.63 -0.03
C LEU A 136 -6.54 19.36 1.13
N ASP A 137 -6.50 20.18 2.16
CA ASP A 137 -7.41 20.20 3.30
C ASP A 137 -8.75 20.90 3.01
N GLU A 138 -8.88 21.57 1.86
CA GLU A 138 -10.08 22.30 1.44
C GLU A 138 -11.09 21.42 0.68
N GLY A 139 -10.84 20.11 0.58
CA GLY A 139 -11.68 19.21 -0.18
C GLY A 139 -11.44 17.74 0.13
N LYS A 140 -11.78 16.88 -0.83
CA LYS A 140 -11.84 15.43 -0.68
C LYS A 140 -10.96 14.71 -1.69
N GLY A 141 -10.56 13.50 -1.33
CA GLY A 141 -9.97 12.53 -2.23
C GLY A 141 -11.01 11.52 -2.72
N MET A 142 -11.11 11.34 -4.03
CA MET A 142 -11.89 10.25 -4.62
C MET A 142 -10.97 9.04 -4.84
N TYR A 143 -10.88 8.18 -3.83
CA TYR A 143 -10.13 6.93 -3.89
C TYR A 143 -11.06 5.74 -4.08
N LEU A 144 -10.71 4.90 -5.05
CA LEU A 144 -11.41 3.64 -5.30
C LEU A 144 -10.67 2.50 -4.61
N LEU A 145 -11.21 2.13 -3.45
CA LEU A 145 -10.60 1.19 -2.51
C LEU A 145 -11.47 -0.07 -2.42
N PHE A 146 -10.85 -1.24 -2.52
CA PHE A 146 -11.57 -2.50 -2.61
C PHE A 146 -11.02 -3.51 -1.62
N ILE A 147 -11.91 -4.17 -0.89
CA ILE A 147 -11.56 -5.39 -0.16
C ILE A 147 -11.50 -6.59 -1.10
N LYS A 148 -10.87 -7.66 -0.61
CA LYS A 148 -10.76 -8.95 -1.29
C LYS A 148 -11.21 -10.08 -0.35
N PRO A 149 -11.54 -11.26 -0.89
CA PRO A 149 -11.94 -12.41 -0.09
C PRO A 149 -10.92 -12.74 1.01
N GLU A 150 -11.44 -13.27 2.11
CA GLU A 150 -10.67 -13.72 3.28
C GLU A 150 -10.80 -15.23 3.40
N ILE A 151 -9.79 -15.86 3.99
CA ILE A 151 -9.79 -17.28 4.36
C ILE A 151 -9.65 -17.41 5.87
N THR A 152 -10.09 -18.53 6.41
CA THR A 152 -9.85 -18.90 7.81
C THR A 152 -8.93 -20.10 7.83
N THR A 153 -7.82 -19.98 8.55
CA THR A 153 -6.86 -21.08 8.74
C THR A 153 -7.41 -22.10 9.75
N PRO A 154 -6.85 -23.33 9.82
CA PRO A 154 -7.27 -24.32 10.80
C PRO A 154 -7.18 -23.86 12.27
N SER A 155 -6.23 -22.98 12.58
CA SER A 155 -6.09 -22.34 13.90
C SER A 155 -7.18 -21.30 14.23
N GLY A 156 -7.98 -20.89 13.25
CA GLY A 156 -8.92 -19.78 13.37
C GLY A 156 -8.34 -18.42 12.98
N LEU A 157 -7.05 -18.30 12.66
CA LEU A 157 -6.47 -17.04 12.15
C LEU A 157 -7.06 -16.67 10.80
N THR A 158 -7.30 -15.37 10.59
CA THR A 158 -7.75 -14.83 9.30
C THR A 158 -6.57 -14.69 8.33
N GLY A 159 -6.73 -15.19 7.11
CA GLY A 159 -5.83 -14.97 5.99
C GLY A 159 -6.44 -14.00 4.96
N ARG A 160 -5.76 -12.90 4.62
CA ARG A 160 -6.32 -11.88 3.69
C ARG A 160 -5.29 -10.90 3.14
N PRO A 161 -5.54 -10.20 2.03
CA PRO A 161 -4.59 -9.20 1.54
C PRO A 161 -4.37 -8.05 2.53
N VAL A 162 -3.16 -7.48 2.53
CA VAL A 162 -2.76 -6.40 3.47
C VAL A 162 -3.71 -5.20 3.44
N LEU A 163 -4.18 -4.80 2.26
CA LEU A 163 -5.13 -3.70 2.13
C LEU A 163 -6.52 -4.04 2.68
N THR A 164 -7.00 -5.28 2.49
CA THR A 164 -8.24 -5.75 3.12
C THR A 164 -8.14 -5.69 4.64
N SER A 165 -7.00 -6.15 5.19
CA SER A 165 -6.71 -6.02 6.63
C SER A 165 -6.78 -4.55 7.07
N TYR A 166 -6.06 -3.67 6.38
CA TYR A 166 -6.01 -2.25 6.72
C TYR A 166 -7.41 -1.61 6.70
N TYR A 167 -8.20 -1.78 5.64
CA TYR A 167 -9.54 -1.20 5.51
C TYR A 167 -10.53 -1.70 6.57
N LYS A 168 -10.40 -2.97 7.00
CA LYS A 168 -11.25 -3.54 8.05
C LYS A 168 -10.78 -3.20 9.46
N SER A 169 -9.57 -2.69 9.61
CA SER A 169 -8.98 -2.40 10.91
C SER A 169 -9.59 -1.18 11.61
N ARG A 170 -9.35 -1.07 12.92
CA ARG A 170 -9.70 0.14 13.70
C ARG A 170 -9.02 1.40 13.17
N HIS A 171 -7.79 1.27 12.64
CA HIS A 171 -7.00 2.40 12.13
C HIS A 171 -7.64 3.05 10.91
N PHE A 172 -8.40 2.28 10.13
CA PHE A 172 -9.20 2.82 9.04
C PHE A 172 -10.60 3.19 9.52
N ARG A 173 -11.36 2.25 10.11
CA ARG A 173 -12.80 2.44 10.41
C ARG A 173 -13.09 3.42 11.54
N GLN A 174 -12.15 3.59 12.46
CA GLN A 174 -12.23 4.50 13.60
C GLN A 174 -11.11 5.55 13.51
N ARG A 175 -10.66 5.86 12.29
CA ARG A 175 -9.64 6.87 12.05
C ARG A 175 -10.05 8.22 12.67
N PRO A 176 -9.14 8.91 13.37
CA PRO A 176 -9.42 10.26 13.86
C PRO A 176 -9.68 11.19 12.69
N PHE A 177 -10.41 12.28 12.95
CA PHE A 177 -10.65 13.27 11.92
C PHE A 177 -9.32 13.81 11.36
N ASN A 178 -9.19 13.69 10.03
CA ASN A 178 -8.03 14.18 9.30
C ASN A 178 -8.52 14.92 8.06
N ARG A 179 -8.33 16.24 8.06
CA ARG A 179 -8.76 17.15 6.98
C ARG A 179 -8.12 16.81 5.63
N TYR A 180 -6.94 16.18 5.64
CA TYR A 180 -6.24 15.77 4.43
C TYR A 180 -6.72 14.41 3.90
N ASN A 181 -7.37 13.58 4.73
CA ASN A 181 -7.83 12.23 4.39
C ASN A 181 -9.35 12.09 4.47
N LEU A 182 -10.06 13.07 3.93
CA LEU A 182 -11.50 12.99 3.68
C LEU A 182 -11.75 12.31 2.34
N TYR A 183 -12.48 11.20 2.35
CA TYR A 183 -12.82 10.44 1.15
C TYR A 183 -14.25 10.70 0.71
N THR A 184 -14.49 10.64 -0.60
CA THR A 184 -15.86 10.63 -1.16
C THR A 184 -16.60 9.34 -0.83
N SER A 185 -15.88 8.23 -0.80
CA SER A 185 -16.42 6.88 -0.60
C SER A 185 -16.72 6.62 0.88
N PRO A 186 -17.95 6.22 1.25
CA PRO A 186 -18.23 5.77 2.61
C PRO A 186 -17.56 4.42 2.89
N ASP A 187 -17.15 4.19 4.13
CA ASP A 187 -16.50 2.93 4.55
C ASP A 187 -17.34 1.69 4.18
N ALA A 188 -18.68 1.77 4.24
CA ALA A 188 -19.56 0.68 3.84
C ALA A 188 -19.47 0.30 2.36
N ALA A 189 -19.21 1.27 1.47
CA ALA A 189 -19.01 0.99 0.05
C ALA A 189 -17.64 0.35 -0.20
N ILE A 190 -16.59 0.79 0.50
CA ILE A 190 -15.24 0.21 0.44
C ILE A 190 -15.24 -1.23 0.96
N LEU A 191 -16.00 -1.49 2.03
CA LEU A 191 -16.11 -2.78 2.70
C LEU A 191 -17.20 -3.69 2.08
N CYS A 192 -17.82 -3.28 0.98
CA CYS A 192 -18.80 -4.10 0.28
C CYS A 192 -18.11 -5.33 -0.33
N PRO A 193 -18.56 -6.57 -0.03
CA PRO A 193 -17.94 -7.78 -0.57
C PRO A 193 -18.10 -7.94 -2.09
N ASP A 194 -19.17 -7.38 -2.65
CA ASP A 194 -19.41 -7.37 -4.08
C ASP A 194 -18.63 -6.21 -4.73
N ASN A 195 -17.59 -6.55 -5.50
CA ASN A 195 -16.73 -5.55 -6.14
C ASN A 195 -17.49 -4.70 -7.17
N GLY A 196 -18.53 -5.21 -7.81
CA GLY A 196 -19.35 -4.46 -8.76
C GLY A 196 -20.17 -3.39 -8.05
N GLN A 197 -20.84 -3.78 -6.96
CA GLN A 197 -21.60 -2.83 -6.13
C GLN A 197 -20.68 -1.82 -5.44
N SER A 198 -19.52 -2.26 -4.95
CA SER A 198 -18.49 -1.39 -4.38
C SER A 198 -18.01 -0.35 -5.41
N MET A 199 -17.66 -0.78 -6.63
CA MET A 199 -17.21 0.13 -7.70
C MET A 199 -18.29 1.14 -8.05
N TYR A 200 -19.52 0.67 -8.30
CA TYR A 200 -20.64 1.52 -8.71
C TYR A 200 -20.94 2.60 -7.66
N THR A 201 -21.07 2.21 -6.40
CA THR A 201 -21.42 3.14 -5.32
C THR A 201 -20.30 4.11 -4.97
N GLN A 202 -19.03 3.70 -5.05
CA GLN A 202 -17.90 4.62 -4.87
C GLN A 202 -17.83 5.66 -6.00
N LEU A 203 -18.02 5.25 -7.26
CA LEU A 203 -18.11 6.18 -8.40
C LEU A 203 -19.30 7.12 -8.27
N LEU A 204 -20.48 6.62 -7.89
CA LEU A 204 -21.66 7.43 -7.61
C LEU A 204 -21.37 8.51 -6.56
N CYS A 205 -20.75 8.12 -5.44
CA CYS A 205 -20.37 9.07 -4.39
C CYS A 205 -19.35 10.10 -4.88
N GLY A 206 -18.38 9.69 -5.70
CA GLY A 206 -17.38 10.56 -6.30
C GLY A 206 -17.98 11.58 -7.29
N LEU A 207 -18.99 11.17 -8.07
CA LEU A 207 -19.71 12.03 -9.01
C LEU A 207 -20.61 13.05 -8.28
N ILE A 208 -21.30 12.62 -7.22
CA ILE A 208 -22.16 13.50 -6.41
C ILE A 208 -21.34 14.61 -5.76
N GLN A 209 -20.13 14.30 -5.29
CA GLN A 209 -19.26 15.22 -4.58
C GLN A 209 -18.19 15.85 -5.50
N ARG A 210 -18.42 15.87 -6.82
CA ARG A 210 -17.39 16.19 -7.82
C ARG A 210 -16.68 17.54 -7.63
N ASP A 211 -17.39 18.54 -7.10
CA ASP A 211 -16.88 19.89 -6.91
C ASP A 211 -16.05 20.05 -5.63
N GLU A 212 -15.99 19.00 -4.80
CA GLU A 212 -15.12 18.90 -3.61
C GLU A 212 -13.85 18.08 -3.89
N VAL A 213 -13.77 17.38 -5.03
CA VAL A 213 -12.68 16.45 -5.33
C VAL A 213 -11.41 17.20 -5.76
N LEU A 214 -10.35 17.05 -4.98
CA LEU A 214 -9.03 17.65 -5.22
C LEU A 214 -7.98 16.65 -5.67
N ARG A 215 -8.22 15.36 -5.46
CA ARG A 215 -7.35 14.27 -5.87
C ARG A 215 -8.19 13.03 -6.15
N VAL A 216 -7.81 12.27 -7.17
CA VAL A 216 -8.48 11.03 -7.58
C VAL A 216 -7.47 9.90 -7.59
N GLY A 217 -7.89 8.66 -7.39
CA GLY A 217 -6.94 7.57 -7.44
C GLY A 217 -7.46 6.19 -7.09
N ALA A 218 -6.52 5.26 -7.11
CA ALA A 218 -6.65 3.91 -6.58
C ALA A 218 -5.23 3.44 -6.21
N ILE A 219 -5.07 2.30 -5.55
CA ILE A 219 -3.72 1.82 -5.20
C ILE A 219 -2.86 1.58 -6.45
N PHE A 220 -3.42 0.96 -7.49
CA PHE A 220 -2.70 0.66 -8.74
C PHE A 220 -3.35 1.36 -9.93
N ALA A 221 -2.53 1.76 -10.91
CA ALA A 221 -2.97 2.30 -12.20
C ALA A 221 -4.06 1.45 -12.85
N SER A 222 -3.88 0.12 -12.88
CA SER A 222 -4.83 -0.84 -13.43
C SER A 222 -6.20 -0.82 -12.75
N ALA A 223 -6.26 -0.54 -11.44
CA ALA A 223 -7.52 -0.44 -10.71
C ALA A 223 -8.27 0.84 -11.07
N PHE A 224 -7.56 1.96 -11.18
CA PHE A 224 -8.15 3.23 -11.58
C PHE A 224 -8.65 3.19 -13.03
N LEU A 225 -7.87 2.62 -13.95
CA LEU A 225 -8.29 2.45 -15.34
C LEU A 225 -9.52 1.56 -15.48
N ARG A 226 -9.61 0.47 -14.71
CA ARG A 226 -10.83 -0.36 -14.66
C ARG A 226 -12.05 0.44 -14.21
N ALA A 227 -11.89 1.39 -13.29
CA ALA A 227 -12.97 2.24 -12.87
C ALA A 227 -13.42 3.23 -13.95
N ILE A 228 -12.47 3.80 -14.71
CA ILE A 228 -12.80 4.63 -15.87
C ILE A 228 -13.57 3.80 -16.90
N LYS A 229 -13.13 2.56 -17.18
CA LYS A 229 -13.86 1.65 -18.07
C LYS A 229 -15.23 1.25 -17.55
N PHE A 230 -15.36 1.05 -16.24
CA PHE A 230 -16.65 0.80 -15.61
C PHE A 230 -17.58 2.02 -15.77
N LEU A 231 -17.05 3.23 -15.60
CA LEU A 231 -17.80 4.47 -15.82
C LEU A 231 -18.22 4.64 -17.29
N GLU A 232 -17.35 4.31 -18.25
CA GLU A 232 -17.69 4.31 -19.70
C GLU A 232 -18.95 3.47 -19.99
N VAL A 233 -19.15 2.37 -19.27
CA VAL A 233 -20.31 1.48 -19.44
C VAL A 233 -21.53 1.93 -18.65
N HIS A 234 -21.35 2.41 -17.41
CA HIS A 234 -22.44 2.63 -16.46
C HIS A 234 -22.85 4.11 -16.25
N TRP A 235 -22.23 5.07 -16.96
CA TRP A 235 -22.51 6.49 -16.69
C TRP A 235 -23.98 6.88 -16.86
N GLN A 236 -24.72 6.24 -17.77
CA GLN A 236 -26.15 6.53 -17.97
C GLN A 236 -26.98 6.17 -16.73
N GLU A 237 -26.70 5.01 -16.15
CA GLU A 237 -27.34 4.50 -14.95
C GLU A 237 -26.97 5.37 -13.74
N LEU A 238 -25.68 5.70 -13.58
CA LEU A 238 -25.20 6.61 -12.54
C LEU A 238 -25.87 7.99 -12.64
N CYS A 239 -26.02 8.55 -13.85
CA CYS A 239 -26.71 9.83 -14.05
C CYS A 239 -28.21 9.70 -13.72
N ASN A 240 -28.84 8.57 -14.04
CA ASN A 240 -30.24 8.32 -13.68
C ASN A 240 -30.43 8.28 -12.16
N ASP A 241 -29.56 7.58 -11.44
CA ASP A 241 -29.60 7.50 -9.97
C ASP A 241 -29.45 8.89 -9.32
N ILE A 242 -28.51 9.70 -9.81
CA ILE A 242 -28.34 11.09 -9.37
C ILE A 242 -29.62 11.91 -9.67
N ARG A 243 -30.21 11.71 -10.86
CA ARG A 243 -31.39 12.44 -11.31
C ARG A 243 -32.64 12.14 -10.49
N THR A 244 -32.83 10.88 -10.09
CA THR A 244 -34.00 10.42 -9.34
C THR A 244 -33.80 10.48 -7.83
N GLY A 245 -32.56 10.54 -7.37
CA GLY A 245 -32.24 10.53 -5.94
C GLY A 245 -32.35 9.13 -5.31
N ASP A 246 -32.29 8.07 -6.10
CA ASP A 246 -32.31 6.69 -5.62
C ASP A 246 -31.18 5.88 -6.27
N VAL A 247 -30.77 4.79 -5.61
CA VAL A 247 -29.71 3.92 -6.09
C VAL A 247 -30.31 2.75 -6.86
N SER A 248 -29.69 2.35 -7.96
CA SER A 248 -30.12 1.23 -8.80
C SER A 248 -30.41 -0.05 -8.03
N GLY A 249 -31.42 -0.81 -8.47
CA GLY A 249 -32.00 -1.93 -7.73
C GLY A 249 -31.08 -3.15 -7.57
N TRP A 250 -30.04 -3.27 -8.41
CA TRP A 250 -29.04 -4.33 -8.30
C TRP A 250 -28.01 -4.07 -7.20
N ILE A 251 -27.98 -2.87 -6.62
CA ILE A 251 -27.24 -2.57 -5.38
C ILE A 251 -28.05 -3.15 -4.21
N THR A 252 -27.82 -4.44 -3.97
CA THR A 252 -28.51 -5.28 -2.99
C THR A 252 -27.86 -5.25 -1.61
N ASP A 253 -26.59 -4.85 -1.49
CA ASP A 253 -25.92 -4.71 -0.19
C ASP A 253 -26.55 -3.58 0.63
N LYS A 254 -27.19 -3.96 1.75
CA LYS A 254 -27.97 -3.05 2.58
C LYS A 254 -27.11 -1.96 3.23
N ASN A 255 -25.91 -2.30 3.70
CA ASN A 255 -25.03 -1.36 4.39
C ASN A 255 -24.53 -0.29 3.42
N CYS A 256 -24.13 -0.71 2.23
CA CYS A 256 -23.70 0.15 1.14
C CYS A 256 -24.84 1.08 0.71
N ARG A 257 -26.03 0.52 0.44
CA ARG A 257 -27.22 1.29 0.04
C ARG A 257 -27.61 2.33 1.10
N GLN A 258 -27.66 1.93 2.37
CA GLN A 258 -27.97 2.85 3.49
C GLN A 258 -26.93 3.95 3.64
N ALA A 259 -25.64 3.64 3.48
CA ALA A 259 -24.59 4.65 3.59
C ALA A 259 -24.66 5.69 2.47
N VAL A 260 -24.96 5.28 1.24
CA VAL A 260 -25.11 6.19 0.09
C VAL A 260 -26.35 7.06 0.25
N LEU A 261 -27.53 6.46 0.43
CA LEU A 261 -28.80 7.19 0.52
C LEU A 261 -28.91 8.04 1.80
N GLY A 262 -28.34 7.58 2.91
CA GLY A 262 -28.48 8.25 4.20
C GLY A 262 -27.55 9.47 4.37
N LYS A 263 -26.48 9.58 3.57
CA LYS A 263 -25.45 10.62 3.77
C LYS A 263 -25.03 11.37 2.52
N ILE A 264 -25.13 10.76 1.33
CA ILE A 264 -24.52 11.31 0.11
C ILE A 264 -25.59 11.65 -0.93
N LEU A 265 -26.41 10.68 -1.33
CA LEU A 265 -27.53 10.89 -2.25
C LEU A 265 -28.78 11.24 -1.45
N THR A 266 -28.86 12.48 -0.96
CA THR A 266 -29.95 12.95 -0.07
C THR A 266 -31.21 13.41 -0.81
N GLY A 267 -31.18 13.40 -2.15
CA GLY A 267 -32.34 13.70 -2.98
C GLY A 267 -32.02 13.79 -4.47
N PRO A 268 -33.03 14.02 -5.31
CA PRO A 268 -32.88 14.14 -6.76
C PRO A 268 -32.06 15.37 -7.16
N ASN A 269 -31.12 15.22 -8.09
CA ASN A 269 -30.31 16.32 -8.63
C ASN A 269 -30.19 16.27 -10.16
N LYS A 270 -31.18 16.84 -10.86
CA LYS A 270 -31.25 16.83 -12.33
C LYS A 270 -30.09 17.59 -12.98
N GLN A 271 -29.74 18.76 -12.43
CA GLN A 271 -28.69 19.63 -12.99
C GLN A 271 -27.32 18.94 -12.97
N LEU A 272 -26.99 18.28 -11.86
CA LEU A 272 -25.74 17.51 -11.76
C LEU A 272 -25.72 16.34 -12.75
N ALA A 273 -26.81 15.58 -12.83
CA ALA A 273 -26.93 14.46 -13.75
C ALA A 273 -26.73 14.91 -15.21
N GLU A 274 -27.36 16.01 -15.63
CA GLU A 274 -27.22 16.58 -16.97
C GLU A 274 -25.78 17.07 -17.25
N ALA A 275 -25.12 17.69 -16.27
CA ALA A 275 -23.73 18.12 -16.40
C ALA A 275 -22.77 16.95 -16.60
N ILE A 276 -22.92 15.86 -15.83
CA ILE A 276 -22.11 14.65 -15.97
C ILE A 276 -22.40 13.97 -17.31
N GLU A 277 -23.67 13.83 -17.67
CA GLU A 277 -24.10 13.25 -18.94
C GLU A 277 -23.56 14.02 -20.15
N HIS A 278 -23.51 15.36 -20.08
CA HIS A 278 -22.91 16.19 -21.11
C HIS A 278 -21.44 15.88 -21.34
N GLU A 279 -20.67 15.63 -20.27
CA GLU A 279 -19.25 15.27 -20.39
C GLU A 279 -19.01 13.83 -20.84
N CYS A 280 -19.81 12.87 -20.35
CA CYS A 280 -19.69 11.46 -20.72
C CYS A 280 -20.09 11.18 -22.18
N LYS A 281 -20.98 11.99 -22.78
CA LYS A 281 -21.35 11.88 -24.20
C LYS A 281 -20.24 12.34 -25.16
N LYS A 282 -19.25 13.09 -24.71
CA LYS A 282 -18.17 13.60 -25.56
C LYS A 282 -17.16 12.49 -25.83
N HIS A 283 -16.94 12.20 -27.11
CA HIS A 283 -15.88 11.29 -27.56
C HIS A 283 -14.86 12.05 -28.42
N PRO A 284 -13.56 11.73 -28.28
CA PRO A 284 -12.96 10.76 -27.36
C PRO A 284 -12.97 11.21 -25.87
N TRP A 285 -12.82 10.26 -24.93
CA TRP A 285 -12.77 10.50 -23.47
C TRP A 285 -11.43 11.06 -22.98
N GLU A 286 -10.63 11.66 -23.85
CA GLU A 286 -9.37 12.31 -23.50
C GLU A 286 -9.60 13.39 -22.43
N GLY A 287 -8.91 13.35 -21.30
CA GLY A 287 -9.08 14.32 -20.21
C GLY A 287 -10.39 14.22 -19.43
N ILE A 288 -11.15 13.13 -19.58
CA ILE A 288 -12.44 12.94 -18.90
C ILE A 288 -12.34 13.11 -17.38
N VAL A 289 -11.23 12.70 -16.76
CA VAL A 289 -11.03 12.81 -15.30
C VAL A 289 -11.10 14.29 -14.89
N LYS A 290 -10.39 15.16 -15.59
CA LYS A 290 -10.40 16.61 -15.31
C LYS A 290 -11.74 17.25 -15.67
N ARG A 291 -12.49 16.73 -16.62
CA ARG A 291 -13.83 17.26 -16.94
C ARG A 291 -14.88 16.87 -15.90
N LEU A 292 -14.85 15.62 -15.43
CA LEU A 292 -15.76 15.14 -14.40
C LEU A 292 -15.40 15.67 -13.02
N TRP A 293 -14.12 15.81 -12.69
CA TRP A 293 -13.63 16.33 -11.41
C TRP A 293 -12.73 17.55 -11.64
N PRO A 294 -13.30 18.74 -11.89
CA PRO A 294 -12.58 19.90 -12.42
C PRO A 294 -11.56 20.52 -11.47
N LYS A 295 -11.68 20.28 -10.15
CA LYS A 295 -10.72 20.76 -9.15
C LYS A 295 -9.60 19.75 -8.84
N THR A 296 -9.56 18.61 -9.54
CA THR A 296 -8.51 17.60 -9.35
C THR A 296 -7.14 18.20 -9.64
N LYS A 297 -6.21 18.01 -8.71
CA LYS A 297 -4.83 18.50 -8.78
C LYS A 297 -3.86 17.44 -9.27
N PHE A 298 -4.14 16.16 -9.02
CA PHE A 298 -3.33 15.01 -9.47
C PHE A 298 -4.12 13.70 -9.40
N ILE A 299 -3.59 12.67 -10.06
CA ILE A 299 -4.06 11.29 -9.99
C ILE A 299 -3.06 10.51 -9.13
N GLU A 300 -3.51 9.94 -8.02
CA GLU A 300 -2.68 9.16 -7.10
C GLU A 300 -2.85 7.66 -7.39
N VAL A 301 -1.80 7.06 -7.95
CA VAL A 301 -1.75 5.66 -8.36
C VAL A 301 -0.30 5.18 -8.39
N VAL A 302 -0.06 3.92 -8.05
CA VAL A 302 1.24 3.30 -8.35
C VAL A 302 1.40 3.20 -9.86
N VAL A 303 2.43 3.89 -10.37
CA VAL A 303 2.81 3.90 -11.80
C VAL A 303 4.22 3.35 -12.04
N THR A 304 4.94 2.92 -11.02
CA THR A 304 6.29 2.33 -11.17
C THR A 304 6.24 0.82 -11.45
N GLY A 305 7.37 0.24 -11.86
CA GLY A 305 7.49 -1.18 -12.17
C GLY A 305 6.55 -1.60 -13.30
N SER A 306 5.89 -2.76 -13.17
CA SER A 306 4.95 -3.25 -14.19
C SER A 306 3.72 -2.37 -14.41
N MET A 307 3.47 -1.37 -13.55
CA MET A 307 2.39 -0.40 -13.77
C MET A 307 2.76 0.71 -14.77
N MET A 308 4.04 0.87 -15.13
CA MET A 308 4.51 1.87 -16.10
C MET A 308 3.81 1.75 -17.47
N GLN A 309 3.45 0.52 -17.88
CA GLN A 309 2.72 0.26 -19.13
C GLN A 309 1.38 1.00 -19.24
N TYR A 310 0.80 1.41 -18.10
CA TYR A 310 -0.49 2.11 -18.04
C TYR A 310 -0.37 3.63 -18.09
N VAL A 311 0.84 4.19 -17.99
CA VAL A 311 1.07 5.64 -17.95
C VAL A 311 0.47 6.35 -19.18
N PRO A 312 0.67 5.90 -20.43
CA PRO A 312 0.11 6.61 -21.59
C PRO A 312 -1.42 6.69 -21.56
N LEU A 313 -2.09 5.65 -21.08
CA LEU A 313 -3.55 5.62 -20.99
C LEU A 313 -4.06 6.50 -19.84
N LEU A 314 -3.34 6.56 -18.72
CA LEU A 314 -3.64 7.47 -17.62
C LEU A 314 -3.46 8.94 -18.03
N GLU A 315 -2.41 9.26 -18.79
CA GLU A 315 -2.20 10.62 -19.33
C GLU A 315 -3.32 11.02 -20.27
N PHE A 316 -3.73 10.10 -21.17
CA PHE A 316 -4.87 10.30 -22.05
C PHE A 316 -6.15 10.63 -21.27
N TYR A 317 -6.54 9.84 -20.28
CA TYR A 317 -7.76 10.10 -19.49
C TYR A 317 -7.61 11.27 -18.50
N GLY A 318 -6.39 11.51 -18.02
CA GLY A 318 -6.07 12.52 -17.02
C GLY A 318 -6.07 13.93 -17.60
N GLY A 319 -5.71 14.12 -18.87
CA GLY A 319 -5.72 15.44 -19.52
C GLY A 319 -4.67 16.38 -18.93
N GLY A 320 -3.44 15.87 -18.76
CA GLY A 320 -2.30 16.62 -18.22
C GLY A 320 -2.25 16.72 -16.69
N LEU A 321 -3.05 15.93 -15.96
CA LEU A 321 -2.92 15.81 -14.51
C LEU A 321 -1.62 15.06 -14.15
N PRO A 322 -0.84 15.54 -13.16
CA PRO A 322 0.30 14.80 -12.63
C PRO A 322 -0.10 13.42 -12.11
N LEU A 323 0.74 12.42 -12.33
CA LEU A 323 0.60 11.07 -11.78
C LEU A 323 1.51 10.94 -10.55
N VAL A 324 0.91 10.74 -9.38
CA VAL A 324 1.62 10.68 -8.10
C VAL A 324 1.68 9.24 -7.62
N SER A 325 2.89 8.70 -7.48
CA SER A 325 3.15 7.39 -6.85
C SER A 325 3.77 7.62 -5.47
N PRO A 326 2.99 7.59 -4.37
CA PRO A 326 3.40 8.15 -3.10
C PRO A 326 4.25 7.21 -2.23
N MET A 327 4.10 5.88 -2.38
CA MET A 327 4.68 4.92 -1.46
C MET A 327 5.07 3.61 -2.11
N TYR A 328 6.01 2.93 -1.48
CA TYR A 328 6.49 1.59 -1.83
C TYR A 328 6.34 0.65 -0.62
N ALA A 329 5.53 -0.40 -0.79
CA ALA A 329 5.15 -1.31 0.28
C ALA A 329 4.75 -2.69 -0.27
N SER A 330 4.72 -3.68 0.62
CA SER A 330 4.26 -5.04 0.34
C SER A 330 3.44 -5.63 1.50
N SER A 331 3.06 -6.91 1.38
CA SER A 331 2.37 -7.63 2.47
C SER A 331 3.32 -7.98 3.62
N GLU A 332 4.62 -8.15 3.31
CA GLU A 332 5.72 -8.44 4.23
C GLU A 332 6.06 -7.22 5.08
N CYS A 333 6.23 -6.05 4.47
CA CYS A 333 6.53 -4.80 5.17
C CYS A 333 6.20 -3.57 4.33
N TYR A 334 6.04 -2.43 4.99
CA TYR A 334 5.92 -1.12 4.35
C TYR A 334 7.30 -0.48 4.32
N PHE A 335 7.79 -0.09 3.14
CA PHE A 335 9.21 0.22 2.97
C PHE A 335 9.52 1.71 2.96
N GLY A 336 8.94 2.45 2.02
CA GLY A 336 9.39 3.80 1.74
C GLY A 336 8.35 4.69 1.09
N ILE A 337 8.70 5.97 0.97
CA ILE A 337 7.83 7.01 0.42
C ILE A 337 8.54 7.79 -0.68
N ASN A 338 7.79 8.35 -1.62
CA ASN A 338 8.30 9.25 -2.63
C ASN A 338 8.39 10.67 -2.06
N LEU A 339 9.61 11.17 -1.83
CA LEU A 339 9.85 12.53 -1.30
C LEU A 339 9.66 13.63 -2.36
N ARG A 340 9.52 13.27 -3.64
CA ARG A 340 9.30 14.17 -4.79
C ARG A 340 8.09 13.68 -5.60
N PRO A 341 6.87 13.76 -5.03
CA PRO A 341 5.66 13.15 -5.59
C PRO A 341 5.23 13.70 -6.96
N LEU A 342 5.75 14.85 -7.40
CA LEU A 342 5.43 15.47 -8.69
C LEU A 342 6.49 15.26 -9.77
N ASP A 343 7.57 14.51 -9.49
CA ASP A 343 8.52 14.10 -10.52
C ASP A 343 7.82 13.19 -11.55
N LYS A 344 8.38 13.10 -12.77
CA LYS A 344 7.76 12.29 -13.83
C LYS A 344 7.71 10.81 -13.42
N PRO A 345 6.76 10.02 -13.93
CA PRO A 345 6.65 8.60 -13.61
C PRO A 345 7.95 7.80 -13.78
N CYS A 346 8.77 8.13 -14.79
CA CYS A 346 10.08 7.51 -15.04
C CYS A 346 11.17 7.87 -14.02
N ASP A 347 11.00 8.99 -13.31
CA ASP A 347 11.99 9.55 -12.39
C ASP A 347 11.62 9.28 -10.92
N VAL A 348 10.54 8.53 -10.67
CA VAL A 348 10.06 8.22 -9.32
C VAL A 348 11.11 7.41 -8.57
N ALA A 349 11.53 7.94 -7.42
CA ALA A 349 12.38 7.26 -6.45
C ALA A 349 11.68 7.19 -5.09
N TYR A 350 11.81 6.04 -4.41
CA TYR A 350 11.29 5.84 -3.06
C TYR A 350 12.43 5.89 -2.06
N THR A 351 12.32 6.75 -1.06
CA THR A 351 13.22 6.78 0.08
C THR A 351 12.72 5.78 1.12
N LEU A 352 13.53 4.75 1.39
CA LEU A 352 13.23 3.78 2.45
C LEU A 352 13.26 4.47 3.81
N LEU A 353 12.25 4.20 4.63
CA LEU A 353 12.14 4.77 5.97
C LEU A 353 12.87 3.85 6.96
N PRO A 354 14.01 4.26 7.55
CA PRO A 354 14.92 3.37 8.28
C PRO A 354 14.33 2.82 9.58
N ASN A 355 13.16 3.30 10.03
CA ASN A 355 12.48 2.83 11.23
C ASN A 355 11.46 1.70 10.97
N MET A 356 11.19 1.36 9.72
CA MET A 356 10.12 0.41 9.35
C MET A 356 10.55 -1.05 9.55
N CYS A 357 11.71 -1.42 9.02
CA CYS A 357 12.37 -2.70 9.24
C CYS A 357 13.90 -2.53 9.08
N TYR A 358 14.68 -3.58 9.34
CA TYR A 358 16.11 -3.58 9.03
C TYR A 358 16.32 -4.01 7.57
N TYR A 359 17.10 -3.22 6.83
CA TYR A 359 17.34 -3.35 5.40
C TYR A 359 18.77 -3.76 5.12
N GLU A 360 18.91 -4.78 4.28
CA GLU A 360 20.16 -5.22 3.68
C GLU A 360 19.95 -5.38 2.18
N PHE A 361 21.05 -5.38 1.43
CA PHE A 361 21.03 -5.35 -0.03
C PHE A 361 22.02 -6.35 -0.59
N ILE A 362 21.61 -7.15 -1.57
CA ILE A 362 22.51 -8.04 -2.30
C ILE A 362 22.79 -7.40 -3.66
N LYS A 363 24.06 -7.12 -3.97
CA LYS A 363 24.45 -6.47 -5.22
C LYS A 363 24.20 -7.41 -6.41
N VAL A 364 23.39 -6.97 -7.37
CA VAL A 364 23.15 -7.68 -8.62
C VAL A 364 24.35 -7.42 -9.54
N LYS A 365 24.99 -8.48 -10.02
CA LYS A 365 26.06 -8.38 -11.01
C LYS A 365 25.43 -8.30 -12.40
N ASP A 366 25.87 -7.35 -13.23
CA ASP A 366 25.38 -7.22 -14.61
C ASP A 366 25.55 -8.54 -15.38
N GLU A 367 24.47 -9.02 -16.01
CA GLU A 367 24.38 -10.28 -16.76
C GLU A 367 25.10 -10.23 -18.13
N ASP A 368 26.24 -9.54 -18.26
CA ASP A 368 27.01 -9.51 -19.51
C ASP A 368 27.90 -10.76 -19.71
N ASN A 369 27.88 -11.70 -18.77
CA ASN A 369 28.69 -12.93 -18.84
C ASN A 369 27.86 -14.19 -18.55
N GLY A 370 26.88 -14.50 -19.40
CA GLY A 370 26.48 -15.87 -19.82
C GLY A 370 26.40 -17.02 -18.80
N ALA A 371 26.29 -16.74 -17.50
CA ALA A 371 26.27 -17.71 -16.43
C ALA A 371 24.92 -17.60 -15.72
N SER A 372 24.17 -18.69 -15.80
CA SER A 372 22.91 -18.97 -15.12
C SER A 372 22.77 -18.25 -13.77
N GLY A 373 21.60 -17.63 -13.56
CA GLY A 373 21.24 -16.86 -12.37
C GLY A 373 21.81 -17.41 -11.08
N SER A 374 22.54 -16.56 -10.36
CA SER A 374 23.04 -16.92 -9.04
C SER A 374 21.84 -17.21 -8.14
N SER A 375 21.69 -18.47 -7.75
CA SER A 375 20.80 -18.84 -6.66
C SER A 375 21.22 -18.04 -5.43
N ILE A 376 20.36 -17.11 -5.00
CA ILE A 376 20.48 -16.27 -3.79
C ILE A 376 20.54 -17.14 -2.51
N GLU A 377 20.21 -18.43 -2.63
CA GLU A 377 20.31 -19.42 -1.56
C GLU A 377 21.75 -19.53 -1.03
N GLY A 378 21.96 -19.03 0.20
CA GLY A 378 23.23 -19.15 0.90
C GLY A 378 24.20 -17.99 0.68
N ALA A 379 23.75 -16.85 0.13
CA ALA A 379 24.53 -15.60 0.12
C ALA A 379 25.09 -15.34 1.52
N LEU A 380 26.41 -15.22 1.60
CA LEU A 380 27.12 -15.04 2.87
C LEU A 380 26.96 -13.60 3.35
N ALA A 381 27.11 -13.40 4.66
CA ALA A 381 27.14 -12.09 5.33
C ALA A 381 27.99 -11.03 4.61
N GLU A 382 29.05 -11.48 3.93
CA GLU A 382 30.04 -10.65 3.24
C GLU A 382 29.53 -10.05 1.92
N GLU A 383 28.41 -10.56 1.37
CA GLU A 383 27.79 -10.06 0.15
C GLU A 383 26.64 -9.08 0.41
N MET A 384 26.24 -8.91 1.68
CA MET A 384 25.18 -7.99 2.08
C MET A 384 25.70 -6.58 2.34
N VAL A 385 25.08 -5.61 1.70
CA VAL A 385 25.37 -4.19 1.84
C VAL A 385 24.32 -3.54 2.75
N PRO A 386 24.71 -2.84 3.83
CA PRO A 386 23.78 -2.08 4.67
C PRO A 386 23.10 -0.94 3.93
N LEU A 387 21.93 -0.48 4.42
CA LEU A 387 21.17 0.64 3.84
C LEU A 387 21.98 1.89 3.52
N VAL A 388 22.94 2.25 4.38
CA VAL A 388 23.72 3.49 4.24
C VAL A 388 24.96 3.35 3.35
N ASP A 389 25.31 2.11 2.96
CA ASP A 389 26.53 1.79 2.22
C ASP A 389 26.24 1.41 0.75
N VAL A 390 24.99 1.53 0.30
CA VAL A 390 24.63 1.31 -1.11
C VAL A 390 25.27 2.36 -2.01
N GLU A 391 25.69 1.95 -3.20
CA GLU A 391 26.38 2.81 -4.16
C GLU A 391 25.39 3.41 -5.17
N LEU A 392 25.55 4.69 -5.49
CA LEU A 392 24.74 5.34 -6.52
C LEU A 392 24.94 4.63 -7.87
N GLY A 393 23.84 4.28 -8.53
CA GLY A 393 23.86 3.55 -9.80
C GLY A 393 24.04 2.03 -9.67
N GLY A 394 24.23 1.50 -8.45
CA GLY A 394 24.24 0.06 -8.21
C GLY A 394 22.83 -0.54 -8.25
N PHE A 395 22.73 -1.76 -8.76
CA PHE A 395 21.52 -2.57 -8.71
C PHE A 395 21.60 -3.56 -7.56
N TYR A 396 20.51 -3.65 -6.78
CA TYR A 396 20.48 -4.46 -5.58
C TYR A 396 19.13 -5.15 -5.42
N GLU A 397 19.16 -6.38 -4.88
CA GLU A 397 17.99 -7.05 -4.35
C GLU A 397 17.78 -6.64 -2.89
N LEU A 398 16.51 -6.40 -2.53
CA LEU A 398 16.13 -5.96 -1.19
C LEU A 398 15.96 -7.16 -0.25
N VAL A 399 16.72 -7.16 0.84
CA VAL A 399 16.61 -8.11 1.94
C VAL A 399 16.06 -7.39 3.16
N VAL A 400 15.04 -7.96 3.80
CA VAL A 400 14.41 -7.35 4.97
C VAL A 400 14.40 -8.27 6.18
N THR A 401 14.61 -7.64 7.33
CA THR A 401 14.43 -8.23 8.65
C THR A 401 13.36 -7.42 9.40
N THR A 402 12.21 -8.05 9.64
CA THR A 402 11.00 -7.40 10.19
C THR A 402 10.79 -7.71 11.67
N PHE A 403 9.96 -6.90 12.32
CA PHE A 403 9.55 -7.13 13.72
C PHE A 403 8.71 -8.39 13.90
N THR A 404 8.05 -8.87 12.85
CA THR A 404 7.17 -10.05 12.86
C THR A 404 7.92 -11.37 12.64
N GLY A 405 9.26 -11.34 12.61
CA GLY A 405 10.09 -12.53 12.55
C GLY A 405 10.40 -13.03 11.15
N GLN A 406 10.11 -12.23 10.11
CA GLN A 406 10.66 -12.48 8.78
C GLN A 406 12.08 -11.94 8.76
N LEU A 407 13.06 -12.85 8.78
CA LEU A 407 14.47 -12.51 8.99
C LEU A 407 15.24 -12.86 7.73
N ASN A 408 16.02 -11.90 7.24
CA ASN A 408 16.77 -11.96 5.99
C ASN A 408 15.94 -12.47 4.82
N PHE A 409 14.72 -11.96 4.71
CA PHE A 409 13.76 -12.36 3.68
C PHE A 409 14.05 -11.59 2.39
N CYS A 410 14.41 -12.32 1.32
CA CYS A 410 14.64 -11.72 0.01
C CYS A 410 13.32 -11.40 -0.68
N LEU A 411 13.10 -10.12 -0.99
CA LEU A 411 11.95 -9.67 -1.75
C LEU A 411 12.28 -9.73 -3.24
N TRP A 412 11.81 -10.79 -3.90
CA TRP A 412 11.81 -10.82 -5.37
C TRP A 412 10.89 -9.73 -5.90
N LEU A 413 11.48 -8.70 -6.49
CA LEU A 413 10.79 -7.75 -7.34
C LEU A 413 11.19 -8.08 -8.78
N PRO A 414 10.26 -8.29 -9.70
CA PRO A 414 10.61 -8.32 -11.12
C PRO A 414 11.14 -6.92 -11.48
N SER A 415 12.46 -6.78 -11.53
CA SER A 415 13.13 -5.66 -12.20
C SER A 415 12.82 -5.80 -13.69
N SER A 416 11.91 -4.97 -14.19
CA SER A 416 11.87 -4.70 -15.62
C SER A 416 12.98 -3.67 -15.90
N PRO A 417 13.95 -3.96 -16.78
CA PRO A 417 14.80 -2.92 -17.34
C PRO A 417 13.92 -1.90 -18.08
N CYS A 418 14.34 -0.63 -18.06
CA CYS A 418 13.65 0.50 -18.68
C CYS A 418 13.30 0.29 -20.15
#